data_AF-A0AAV5UNF6-F1
#
_entry.id   AF-A0AAV5UNF6-F1
#
_cell.length_a   1.000
_cell.length_b   1.000
_cell.length_c   1.000
_cell.angle_alpha   90.00
_cell.angle_beta   90.00
_cell.angle_gamma   90.00
#
_symmetry.space_group_name_H-M   'P 1'
#
loop_
_entity.id
_entity.type
_entity.pdbx_description
1 polymer ?
#
loop_
_entity_poly.entity_id
_entity_poly.type
_entity_poly.pdbx_seq_one_letter_code
_entity_poly.pdbx_strand_id
1 'polypeptide(L)'
;IQRAEQMIRGQPPVLQALIAGLFTWGVTALGSALVFVLRSQSKKLLDVSLGFAAGVMTAASFWSLLAPAIEISEKTMESLAFIPVAIGFAVGAAFVHLADSLIPGCVLHEVSLVDHWLHRRQRRNWP
;
A
#
# COMPACT_ATOMS: atom_id res chain seq x y z
N ILE A 1 8.34 19.31 -15.04
CA ILE A 1 7.75 18.09 -15.66
C ILE A 1 8.38 17.76 -17.03
N GLN A 2 9.07 18.69 -17.69
CA GLN A 2 9.84 18.42 -18.94
C GLN A 2 11.26 17.82 -18.77
N ARG A 3 11.56 17.09 -17.68
CA ARG A 3 12.91 16.50 -17.47
C ARG A 3 12.97 14.98 -17.37
N ALA A 4 11.83 14.29 -17.42
CA ALA A 4 11.79 12.82 -17.45
C ALA A 4 11.90 12.24 -18.88
N GLU A 5 11.77 13.06 -19.92
CA GLU A 5 11.91 12.66 -21.34
C GLU A 5 13.36 12.71 -21.86
N GLN A 6 14.36 12.40 -21.02
CA GLN A 6 15.77 12.45 -21.45
C GLN A 6 16.64 11.30 -20.91
N MET A 7 16.09 10.20 -20.39
CA MET A 7 16.97 9.18 -19.80
C MET A 7 17.41 8.02 -20.72
N ILE A 8 16.75 7.76 -21.86
CA ILE A 8 17.33 6.91 -22.93
C ILE A 8 16.86 7.44 -24.30
N ARG A 9 17.79 7.95 -25.10
CA ARG A 9 17.52 8.46 -26.45
C ARG A 9 16.99 7.32 -27.36
N GLY A 10 15.70 7.38 -27.75
CA GLY A 10 15.14 6.63 -28.88
C GLY A 10 14.27 5.40 -28.59
N GLN A 11 13.93 5.09 -27.33
CA GLN A 11 13.07 3.94 -26.99
C GLN A 11 11.61 4.35 -26.70
N PRO A 12 10.61 3.50 -27.01
CA PRO A 12 9.20 3.81 -26.70
C PRO A 12 8.96 3.85 -25.18
N PRO A 13 8.24 4.85 -24.64
CA PRO A 13 7.94 5.00 -23.20
C PRO A 13 7.33 3.74 -22.56
N VAL A 14 6.59 2.96 -23.35
CA VAL A 14 5.97 1.70 -22.93
C VAL A 14 7.00 0.65 -22.51
N LEU A 15 8.13 0.54 -23.22
CA LEU A 15 9.14 -0.46 -22.91
C LEU A 15 9.88 -0.12 -21.60
N GLN A 16 10.13 1.18 -21.36
CA GLN A 16 10.73 1.64 -20.11
C GLN A 16 9.80 1.37 -18.91
N ALA A 17 8.51 1.65 -19.07
CA ALA A 17 7.50 1.32 -18.06
C ALA A 17 7.40 -0.20 -17.83
N LEU A 18 7.52 -1.01 -18.89
CA LEU A 18 7.50 -2.47 -18.79
C LEU A 18 8.69 -3.02 -18.00
N ILE A 19 9.91 -2.55 -18.30
CA ILE A 19 11.13 -2.97 -17.59
C ILE A 19 11.08 -2.51 -16.13
N ALA A 20 10.65 -1.26 -15.88
CA ALA A 20 10.46 -0.75 -14.52
C ALA A 20 9.42 -1.58 -13.75
N GLY A 21 8.29 -1.92 -14.38
CA GLY A 21 7.25 -2.75 -13.78
C GLY A 21 7.71 -4.18 -13.47
N LEU A 22 8.41 -4.82 -14.41
CA LEU A 22 9.01 -6.15 -14.21
C LEU A 22 10.05 -6.14 -13.08
N PHE A 23 10.83 -5.07 -12.98
CA PHE A 23 11.76 -4.88 -11.87
C PHE A 23 11.02 -4.77 -10.53
N THR A 24 9.98 -3.94 -10.44
CA THR A 24 9.15 -3.82 -9.22
C THR A 24 8.54 -5.16 -8.82
N TRP A 25 7.97 -5.90 -9.78
CA TRP A 25 7.41 -7.24 -9.52
C TRP A 25 8.49 -8.22 -9.07
N GLY A 26 9.69 -8.16 -9.66
CA GLY A 26 10.85 -8.95 -9.23
C GLY A 26 11.23 -8.67 -7.78
N VAL A 27 11.28 -7.40 -7.38
CA VAL A 27 11.54 -7.01 -5.98
C VAL A 27 10.45 -7.53 -5.04
N THR A 28 9.18 -7.47 -5.42
CA THR A 28 8.07 -8.04 -4.63
C THR A 28 8.18 -9.57 -4.50
N ALA A 29 8.53 -10.27 -5.58
CA ALA A 29 8.75 -11.71 -5.57
C ALA A 29 9.94 -12.09 -4.69
N LEU A 30 11.04 -11.34 -4.74
CA LEU A 30 12.21 -11.54 -3.88
C LEU A 30 11.89 -11.28 -2.41
N GLY A 31 11.14 -10.22 -2.10
CA GLY A 31 10.67 -9.93 -0.74
C GLY A 31 9.79 -11.04 -0.18
N SER A 32 8.90 -11.60 -1.00
CA SER A 32 8.04 -12.73 -0.61
C SER A 32 8.83 -14.04 -0.47
N ALA A 33 9.84 -14.26 -1.31
CA ALA A 33 10.73 -15.42 -1.23
C ALA A 33 11.50 -15.48 0.09
N LEU A 34 11.91 -14.31 0.63
CA LEU A 34 12.61 -14.21 1.92
C LEU A 34 11.78 -14.76 3.10
N VAL A 35 10.44 -14.67 3.01
CA VAL A 35 9.50 -15.17 4.04
C VAL A 35 9.58 -16.71 4.18
N PHE A 36 9.88 -17.44 3.10
CA PHE A 36 10.03 -18.90 3.13
C PHE A 36 11.33 -19.36 3.79
N VAL A 37 12.39 -18.55 3.73
CA VAL A 37 13.68 -18.83 4.37
C VAL A 37 13.63 -18.53 5.87
N LEU A 38 12.88 -17.49 6.27
CA LEU A 38 12.60 -17.14 7.66
C LEU A 38 11.54 -18.08 8.27
N ARG A 39 11.90 -19.37 8.39
CA ARG A 39 11.04 -20.43 8.94
C ARG A 39 10.99 -20.38 10.48
N SER A 40 10.59 -19.23 11.02
CA SER A 40 10.18 -19.03 12.42
C SER A 40 9.45 -17.68 12.51
N GLN A 41 8.16 -17.71 12.19
CA GLN A 41 7.28 -16.54 12.15
C GLN A 41 6.97 -16.07 13.59
N SER A 42 7.91 -15.38 14.23
CA SER A 42 7.55 -14.57 15.38
C SER A 42 6.64 -13.44 14.87
N LYS A 43 5.42 -13.33 15.40
CA LYS A 43 4.47 -12.25 15.04
C LYS A 43 5.14 -10.88 15.05
N LYS A 44 6.12 -10.70 15.95
CA LYS A 44 6.97 -9.51 16.08
C LYS A 44 7.73 -9.14 14.80
N LEU A 45 8.30 -10.09 14.06
CA LEU A 45 9.00 -9.78 12.80
C LEU A 45 8.02 -9.36 11.70
N LEU A 46 6.84 -10.00 11.65
CA LEU A 46 5.79 -9.63 10.71
C LEU A 46 5.28 -8.21 11.00
N ASP A 47 4.98 -7.89 12.26
CA ASP A 47 4.52 -6.57 12.69
C ASP A 47 5.56 -5.48 12.38
N VAL A 48 6.86 -5.78 12.57
CA VAL A 48 7.96 -4.87 12.21
C VAL A 48 8.03 -4.66 10.69
N SER A 49 7.85 -5.71 9.88
CA SER A 49 7.88 -5.58 8.41
C SER A 49 6.69 -4.77 7.86
N LEU A 50 5.48 -4.96 8.44
CA LEU A 50 4.31 -4.15 8.10
C LEU A 50 4.52 -2.69 8.50
N GLY A 51 5.04 -2.44 9.69
CA GLY A 51 5.38 -1.09 10.15
C GLY A 51 6.44 -0.41 9.28
N PHE A 52 7.46 -1.16 8.85
CA PHE A 52 8.48 -0.65 7.93
C PHE A 52 7.89 -0.29 6.57
N ALA A 53 7.06 -1.16 5.99
CA ALA A 53 6.39 -0.90 4.72
C ALA A 53 5.49 0.34 4.79
N ALA A 54 4.71 0.49 5.87
CA ALA A 54 3.90 1.67 6.13
C ALA A 54 4.76 2.95 6.24
N GLY A 55 5.91 2.87 6.92
CA GLY A 55 6.85 3.97 7.06
C GLY A 55 7.45 4.42 5.71
N VAL A 56 7.94 3.50 4.89
CA VAL A 56 8.51 3.81 3.57
C VAL A 56 7.47 4.46 2.66
N MET A 57 6.24 3.93 2.64
CA MET A 57 5.16 4.46 1.80
C MET A 57 4.77 5.90 2.19
N THR A 58 4.67 6.17 3.48
CA THR A 58 4.35 7.52 3.98
C THR A 58 5.47 8.51 3.69
N ALA A 59 6.73 8.16 3.98
CA ALA A 59 7.88 9.04 3.73
C ALA A 59 8.05 9.41 2.25
N ALA A 60 7.93 8.43 1.35
CA ALA A 60 7.98 8.67 -0.09
C ALA A 60 6.86 9.62 -0.53
N SER A 61 5.65 9.46 0.03
CA SER A 61 4.53 10.35 -0.25
C SER A 61 4.79 11.79 0.23
N PHE A 62 5.40 11.98 1.40
CA PHE A 62 5.72 13.32 1.90
C PHE A 62 6.74 14.05 1.02
N TRP A 63 7.82 13.38 0.63
CA TRP A 63 8.89 14.03 -0.13
C TRP A 63 8.61 14.12 -1.63
N SER A 64 8.00 13.09 -2.21
CA SER A 64 7.75 13.02 -3.66
C SER A 64 6.41 13.62 -4.09
N LEU A 65 5.43 13.72 -3.20
CA LEU A 65 4.10 14.28 -3.52
C LEU A 65 3.79 15.53 -2.71
N LEU A 66 4.00 15.54 -1.38
CA LEU A 66 3.58 16.67 -0.55
C LEU A 66 4.43 17.93 -0.79
N ALA A 67 5.77 17.79 -0.82
CA ALA A 67 6.68 18.90 -1.11
C ALA A 67 6.40 19.58 -2.47
N PRO A 68 6.29 18.85 -3.60
CA PRO A 68 5.93 19.47 -4.87
C PRO A 68 4.47 19.96 -4.93
N ALA A 69 3.53 19.33 -4.22
CA ALA A 69 2.13 19.79 -4.18
C ALA A 69 1.96 21.15 -3.49
N ILE A 70 2.78 21.43 -2.48
CA ILE A 70 2.83 22.73 -1.80
C ILE A 70 3.37 23.81 -2.75
N GLU A 71 4.47 23.53 -3.47
CA GLU A 71 5.05 24.49 -4.44
C GLU A 71 4.07 24.86 -5.57
N ILE A 72 3.27 23.89 -6.05
CA ILE A 72 2.24 24.14 -7.07
C ILE A 72 1.08 24.95 -6.51
N SER A 73 0.73 24.73 -5.23
CA SER A 73 -0.36 25.44 -4.56
C SER A 73 0.04 26.88 -4.17
N GLU A 74 1.30 27.12 -3.80
CA GLU A 74 1.86 28.46 -3.55
C GLU A 74 1.82 29.35 -4.79
N LYS A 75 2.01 28.78 -5.99
CA LYS A 75 1.86 29.50 -7.27
C LYS A 75 0.43 29.96 -7.57
N THR A 76 -0.57 29.40 -6.89
CA THR A 76 -2.00 29.69 -7.15
C THR A 76 -2.65 30.48 -6.00
N MET A 77 -2.24 30.26 -4.75
CA MET A 77 -2.70 31.00 -3.58
C MET A 77 -1.55 31.16 -2.56
N GLU A 78 -0.98 32.37 -2.48
CA GLU A 78 0.25 32.71 -1.72
C GLU A 78 0.30 32.23 -0.26
N SER A 79 -0.82 32.18 0.48
CA SER A 79 -0.79 31.96 1.93
C SER A 79 -1.61 30.76 2.44
N LEU A 80 -2.42 30.11 1.60
CA LEU A 80 -3.30 29.00 2.00
C LEU A 80 -2.99 27.69 1.25
N ALA A 81 -1.81 27.56 0.65
CA ALA A 81 -1.39 26.42 -0.17
C ALA A 81 -1.44 25.05 0.55
N PHE A 82 -1.30 25.04 1.88
CA PHE A 82 -1.40 23.83 2.70
C PHE A 82 -2.84 23.29 2.81
N ILE A 83 -3.86 24.16 2.74
CA ILE A 83 -5.26 23.77 2.93
C ILE A 83 -5.76 22.77 1.87
N PRO A 84 -5.63 23.01 0.55
CA PRO A 84 -6.12 22.06 -0.46
C PRO A 84 -5.37 20.73 -0.40
N VAL A 85 -4.08 20.74 -0.07
CA VAL A 85 -3.26 19.52 0.08
C VAL A 85 -3.73 18.71 1.29
N ALA A 86 -3.96 19.36 2.44
CA ALA A 86 -4.47 18.71 3.64
C ALA A 86 -5.89 18.15 3.45
N ILE A 87 -6.78 18.90 2.79
CA ILE A 87 -8.13 18.44 2.47
C ILE A 87 -8.09 17.24 1.53
N GLY A 88 -7.28 17.29 0.46
CA GLY A 88 -7.13 16.17 -0.47
C GLY A 88 -6.61 14.91 0.22
N PHE A 89 -5.61 15.06 1.10
CA PHE A 89 -5.10 13.95 1.90
C PHE A 89 -6.15 13.39 2.88
N ALA A 90 -6.90 14.26 3.57
CA ALA A 90 -7.95 13.85 4.51
C ALA A 90 -9.11 13.13 3.81
N VAL A 91 -9.53 13.61 2.63
CA VAL A 91 -10.55 12.95 1.81
C VAL A 91 -10.05 11.60 1.31
N GLY A 92 -8.79 11.50 0.87
CA GLY A 92 -8.19 10.22 0.48
C GLY A 92 -8.10 9.23 1.63
N ALA A 93 -7.72 9.69 2.82
CA ALA A 93 -7.69 8.86 4.03
C ALA A 93 -9.10 8.39 4.43
N ALA A 94 -10.10 9.29 4.38
CA ALA A 94 -11.50 8.95 4.64
C ALA A 94 -12.04 7.93 3.62
N PHE A 95 -11.66 8.05 2.35
CA PHE A 95 -12.03 7.10 1.31
C PHE A 95 -11.47 5.69 1.60
N VAL A 96 -10.18 5.58 1.94
CA VAL A 96 -9.57 4.30 2.29
C VAL A 96 -10.20 3.71 3.55
N HIS A 97 -10.47 4.53 4.57
CA HIS A 97 -11.16 4.09 5.78
C HIS A 97 -12.58 3.57 5.51
N LEU A 98 -13.31 4.26 4.63
CA LEU A 98 -14.65 3.85 4.23
C LEU A 98 -14.62 2.54 3.43
N ALA A 99 -13.66 2.39 2.51
CA ALA A 99 -13.44 1.14 1.79
C ALA A 99 -13.11 -0.01 2.76
N ASP A 100 -12.25 0.22 3.76
CA ASP A 100 -11.89 -0.76 4.78
C ASP A 100 -13.09 -1.13 5.68
N SER A 101 -14.00 -0.20 5.99
CA SER A 101 -15.23 -0.49 6.73
C SER A 101 -16.29 -1.25 5.92
N LEU A 102 -16.31 -1.11 4.59
CA LEU A 102 -17.28 -1.81 3.74
C LEU A 102 -16.93 -3.29 3.53
N ILE A 103 -15.64 -3.63 3.48
CA ILE A 103 -15.13 -5.00 3.27
C ILE A 103 -15.60 -6.01 4.34
N PRO A 104 -15.50 -5.74 5.67
CA PRO A 104 -15.90 -6.70 6.69
C PRO A 104 -17.39 -7.02 6.65
N GLY A 105 -18.24 -6.10 6.16
CA GLY A 105 -19.67 -6.35 6.00
C GLY A 105 -20.00 -7.53 5.08
N CYS A 106 -19.16 -7.80 4.07
CA CYS A 106 -19.38 -8.89 3.12
C CYS A 106 -18.61 -10.17 3.49
N VAL A 107 -17.40 -10.04 4.04
CA VAL A 107 -16.52 -11.18 4.35
C VAL A 107 -16.90 -11.89 5.66
N LEU A 108 -17.42 -11.17 6.64
CA LEU A 108 -17.61 -11.70 7.99
C LEU A 108 -18.76 -12.74 8.07
N HIS A 109 -19.74 -12.68 7.17
CA HIS A 109 -20.88 -13.61 7.16
C HIS A 109 -20.48 -15.04 6.74
N GLU A 110 -19.52 -15.19 5.82
CA GLU A 110 -19.01 -16.50 5.40
C GLU A 110 -18.09 -17.12 6.48
N VAL A 111 -17.20 -16.31 7.05
CA VAL A 111 -16.23 -16.74 8.08
C VAL A 111 -16.95 -17.24 9.35
N SER A 112 -18.05 -16.60 9.77
CA SER A 112 -18.80 -17.01 10.96
C SER A 112 -19.46 -18.40 10.82
N LEU A 113 -19.93 -18.76 9.62
CA LEU A 113 -20.55 -20.07 9.37
C LEU A 113 -19.53 -21.21 9.37
N VAL A 114 -18.33 -20.96 8.84
CA VAL A 114 -17.22 -21.93 8.86
C VAL A 114 -16.69 -22.11 10.28
N ASP A 115 -16.54 -21.03 11.04
CA ASP A 115 -16.05 -21.07 12.42
C ASP A 115 -17.02 -21.84 13.35
N HIS A 116 -18.32 -21.60 13.22
CA HIS A 116 -19.35 -22.34 13.96
C HIS A 116 -19.37 -23.83 13.56
N TRP A 117 -19.19 -24.17 12.27
CA TRP A 117 -19.07 -25.56 11.81
C TRP A 117 -17.80 -26.26 12.32
N LEU A 118 -16.67 -25.56 12.30
CA LEU A 118 -15.38 -26.09 12.79
C LEU A 118 -15.47 -26.39 14.29
N HIS A 119 -16.01 -25.48 15.08
CA HIS A 119 -16.24 -25.73 16.51
C HIS A 119 -17.20 -26.89 16.78
N ARG A 120 -18.23 -27.10 15.95
CA ARG A 120 -19.13 -28.26 16.09
C ARG A 120 -18.51 -29.58 15.65
N ARG A 121 -17.62 -29.57 14.64
CA ARG A 121 -16.95 -30.79 14.16
C ARG A 121 -15.85 -31.24 15.13
N GLN A 122 -15.14 -30.31 15.77
CA GLN A 122 -14.11 -30.59 16.78
C GLN A 122 -14.68 -31.36 17.98
N ARG A 123 -15.93 -31.08 18.40
CA ARG A 123 -16.57 -31.78 19.53
C ARG A 123 -17.05 -33.21 19.23
N ARG A 124 -17.11 -33.63 17.96
CA ARG A 124 -17.64 -34.94 17.58
C ARG A 124 -16.55 -36.02 17.40
N ASN A 125 -15.28 -35.63 17.39
CA ASN A 125 -14.16 -36.53 17.05
C ASN A 125 -13.07 -36.61 18.12
N TRP A 126 -13.43 -36.37 19.39
CA TRP A 126 -12.54 -36.58 20.53
C TRP A 126 -12.85 -37.95 21.16
N PRO A 127 -11.87 -38.88 21.28
CA PRO A 127 -12.05 -40.14 22.01
C PRO A 127 -12.18 -39.93 23.53
#